data_AF-A0A8T4XZK2-F1
#
_entry.id   AF-A0A8T4XZK2-F1
#
_cell.length_a   1.000
_cell.length_b   1.000
_cell.length_c   1.000
_cell.angle_alpha   90.00
_cell.angle_beta   90.00
_cell.angle_gamma   90.00
#
_symmetry.space_group_name_H-M   'P 1'
#
loop_
_entity.id
_entity.type
_entity.pdbx_description
1 polymer ?
#
loop_
_entity_poly.entity_id
_entity_poly.type
_entity_poly.pdbx_seq_one_letter_code
_entity_poly.pdbx_strand_id
1 'polypeptide(L)'
;MSSEGEIRRGLTWRSLLALIFSLALIQPVMIYYYLISAQWFPLQAWIVILLWSEIAHFLGSPLTKQELFILLSFQWMASYYAGIYSMGGAYDFLKNMYMAYSQPSYRMFQL
;
A
#
# COMPACT_ATOMS: atom_id res chain seq x y z
N MET A 1 22.58 16.58 30.60
CA MET A 1 21.13 16.86 30.69
C MET A 1 20.59 16.86 29.27
N SER A 2 20.11 15.72 28.78
CA SER A 2 19.59 15.62 27.41
C SER A 2 18.29 16.40 27.33
N SER A 3 18.28 17.48 26.55
CA SER A 3 17.07 18.23 26.23
C SER A 3 15.96 17.26 25.84
N GLU A 4 14.88 17.26 26.62
CA GLU A 4 13.65 16.52 26.34
C GLU A 4 13.27 16.79 24.88
N GLY A 5 13.22 15.73 24.08
CA GLY A 5 13.00 15.86 22.64
C GLY A 5 11.68 16.57 22.40
N GLU A 6 11.74 17.77 21.80
CA GLU A 6 10.55 18.47 21.35
C GLU A 6 9.66 17.51 20.57
N ILE A 7 8.46 17.22 21.08
CA ILE A 7 7.47 16.39 20.41
C ILE A 7 6.97 17.19 19.20
N ARG A 8 7.69 17.09 18.09
CA ARG A 8 7.27 17.67 16.83
C ARG A 8 6.09 16.85 16.27
N ARG A 9 5.19 17.50 15.52
CA ARG A 9 4.01 16.86 14.95
C ARG A 9 4.38 16.09 13.69
N GLY A 10 4.23 14.77 13.71
CA GLY A 10 4.44 13.91 12.54
C GLY A 10 3.23 13.81 11.61
N LEU A 11 2.01 13.97 12.14
CA LEU A 11 0.78 14.05 11.35
C LEU A 11 0.50 15.51 10.98
N THR A 12 0.99 15.92 9.82
CA THR A 12 0.71 17.23 9.24
C THR A 12 -0.30 17.10 8.11
N TRP A 13 -0.85 18.23 7.64
CA TRP A 13 -1.71 18.24 6.45
C TRP A 13 -0.98 17.67 5.22
N ARG A 14 0.33 17.87 5.11
CA ARG A 14 1.15 17.34 4.02
C ARG A 14 1.24 15.82 4.07
N SER A 15 1.51 15.24 5.24
CA SER A 15 1.54 13.78 5.39
C SER A 15 0.14 13.18 5.20
N LEU A 16 -0.91 13.88 5.63
CA LEU A 16 -2.28 13.42 5.44
C LEU A 16 -2.64 13.35 3.95
N LEU A 17 -2.28 14.37 3.16
CA LEU A 17 -2.49 14.36 1.71
C LEU A 17 -1.74 13.21 1.02
N ALA A 18 -0.49 12.94 1.42
CA ALA A 18 0.26 11.79 0.91
C ALA A 18 -0.40 10.44 1.27
N LEU A 19 -0.98 10.33 2.47
CA LEU A 19 -1.73 9.13 2.87
C LEU A 19 -3.01 8.96 2.04
N ILE A 20 -3.77 10.04 1.83
CA ILE A 20 -4.97 10.01 0.98
C ILE A 20 -4.61 9.65 -0.46
N PHE A 21 -3.53 10.24 -1.00
CA PHE A 21 -3.01 9.90 -2.32
C PHE A 21 -2.63 8.42 -2.42
N SER A 22 -1.94 7.88 -1.40
CA SER A 22 -1.59 6.46 -1.32
C SER A 22 -2.83 5.57 -1.32
N LEU A 23 -3.85 5.96 -0.56
CA LEU A 23 -5.11 5.23 -0.48
C LEU A 23 -5.86 5.24 -1.83
N ALA A 24 -5.97 6.41 -2.46
CA ALA A 24 -6.77 6.57 -3.67
C ALA A 24 -6.10 6.03 -4.93
N LEU A 25 -4.76 6.05 -5.01
CA LEU A 25 -4.02 5.74 -6.23
C LEU A 25 -3.14 4.50 -6.10
N ILE A 26 -2.36 4.38 -5.03
CA ILE A 26 -1.43 3.25 -4.88
C ILE A 26 -2.19 1.95 -4.60
N GLN A 27 -3.23 1.97 -3.75
CA GLN A 27 -4.00 0.75 -3.48
C GLN A 27 -4.64 0.10 -4.72
N PRO A 28 -5.41 0.80 -5.58
CA PRO A 28 -5.99 0.16 -6.76
C PRO A 28 -4.90 -0.32 -7.75
N VAL A 29 -3.79 0.40 -7.86
CA VAL A 29 -2.64 -0.02 -8.70
C VAL A 29 -2.02 -1.31 -8.18
N MET A 30 -1.82 -1.43 -6.86
CA MET A 30 -1.29 -2.65 -6.24
C MET A 30 -2.22 -3.84 -6.46
N ILE A 31 -3.53 -3.65 -6.24
CA ILE A 31 -4.53 -4.71 -6.44
C ILE A 31 -4.52 -5.15 -7.91
N TYR A 32 -4.56 -4.19 -8.85
CA TYR A 32 -4.52 -4.50 -10.28
C TYR A 32 -3.23 -5.25 -10.67
N TYR A 33 -2.07 -4.76 -10.20
CA TYR A 33 -0.77 -5.39 -10.46
C TYR A 33 -0.73 -6.83 -9.93
N TYR A 34 -1.24 -7.05 -8.72
CA TYR A 34 -1.34 -8.39 -8.15
C TYR A 34 -2.27 -9.29 -8.96
N LEU A 35 -3.41 -8.78 -9.43
CA LEU A 35 -4.36 -9.56 -10.22
C LEU A 35 -3.77 -10.03 -11.57
N ILE A 36 -2.93 -9.23 -12.21
CA ILE A 36 -2.33 -9.58 -13.51
C ILE A 36 -1.06 -10.41 -13.39
N SER A 37 -0.25 -10.17 -12.36
CA SER A 37 1.10 -10.76 -12.24
C SER A 37 1.19 -11.84 -11.15
N ALA A 38 0.20 -11.91 -10.25
CA ALA A 38 0.26 -12.69 -9.02
C ALA A 38 1.52 -12.40 -8.18
N GLN A 39 2.08 -11.20 -8.31
CA GLN A 39 3.27 -10.75 -7.58
C GLN A 39 2.95 -9.48 -6.77
N TRP A 40 3.68 -9.31 -5.67
CA TRP A 40 3.62 -8.10 -4.87
C TRP A 40 4.23 -6.93 -5.64
N PHE A 41 3.60 -5.76 -5.52
CA PHE A 41 4.13 -4.54 -6.12
C PHE A 41 5.35 -4.07 -5.29
N PRO A 42 6.58 -4.10 -5.83
CA PRO A 42 7.75 -3.74 -5.05
C PRO A 42 7.78 -2.22 -4.82
N LEU A 43 8.44 -1.80 -3.73
CA LEU A 43 8.78 -0.39 -3.46
C LEU A 43 7.58 0.59 -3.38
N GLN A 44 6.37 0.09 -3.10
CA GLN A 44 5.15 0.92 -3.08
C GLN A 44 5.23 2.13 -2.13
N ALA A 45 5.88 1.97 -0.97
CA ALA A 45 6.12 3.03 0.00
C ALA A 45 7.11 4.07 -0.53
N TRP A 46 8.19 3.59 -1.15
CA TRP A 46 9.28 4.43 -1.62
C TRP A 46 8.85 5.31 -2.78
N ILE A 47 7.97 4.81 -3.67
CA ILE A 47 7.42 5.63 -4.75
C ILE A 47 6.68 6.85 -4.19
N VAL A 48 5.80 6.64 -3.20
CA VAL A 48 5.06 7.75 -2.56
C VAL A 48 6.01 8.68 -1.83
N ILE A 49 6.92 8.13 -1.03
CA ILE A 49 7.86 8.92 -0.23
C ILE A 49 8.75 9.78 -1.13
N LEU A 50 9.32 9.22 -2.19
CA LEU A 50 10.17 9.96 -3.12
C LEU A 50 9.37 11.03 -3.85
N LEU A 51 8.20 10.69 -4.39
CA LEU A 51 7.34 11.65 -5.06
C LEU A 51 6.96 12.82 -4.15
N TRP A 52 6.52 12.52 -2.92
CA TRP A 52 6.09 13.55 -1.98
C TRP A 52 7.27 14.34 -1.40
N SER A 53 8.43 13.71 -1.24
CA SER A 53 9.67 14.37 -0.86
C SER A 53 10.09 15.39 -1.91
N GLU A 54 10.02 15.01 -3.18
CA GLU A 54 10.39 15.90 -4.28
C GLU A 54 9.42 17.07 -4.40
N ILE A 55 8.11 16.80 -4.34
CA ILE A 55 7.07 17.84 -4.31
C ILE A 55 7.30 18.80 -3.13
N ALA A 56 7.49 18.27 -1.92
CA ALA A 56 7.71 19.07 -0.73
C ALA A 56 9.00 19.91 -0.83
N HIS A 57 10.05 19.36 -1.45
CA HIS A 57 11.30 20.07 -1.73
C HIS A 57 11.08 21.23 -2.70
N PHE A 58 10.37 21.00 -3.81
CA PHE A 58 10.00 22.05 -4.77
C PHE A 58 9.13 23.16 -4.15
N LEU A 59 8.26 22.80 -3.20
CA LEU A 59 7.45 23.75 -2.42
C LEU A 59 8.24 24.48 -1.32
N GLY A 60 9.56 24.24 -1.21
CA GLY A 60 10.47 24.92 -0.28
C GLY A 60 10.40 24.42 1.17
N SER A 61 9.60 23.38 1.45
CA SER A 61 9.47 22.81 2.80
C SER A 61 9.73 21.29 2.78
N PRO A 62 10.97 20.83 2.99
CA PRO A 62 11.28 19.41 2.95
C PRO A 62 10.52 18.62 4.03
N LEU A 63 10.15 17.38 3.71
CA LEU A 63 9.48 16.48 4.66
C LEU A 63 10.36 16.23 5.88
N THR A 64 9.77 16.37 7.05
CA THR A 64 10.43 16.08 8.33
C THR A 64 10.53 14.56 8.54
N LYS A 65 11.52 14.14 9.35
CA LYS A 65 11.70 12.72 9.71
C LYS A 65 10.44 12.08 10.32
N GLN A 66 9.60 12.88 10.98
CA GLN A 66 8.37 12.38 11.60
C GLN A 66 7.25 12.19 10.58
N GLU A 67 7.10 13.09 9.60
CA GLU A 67 6.15 12.91 8.49
C GLU A 67 6.54 11.67 7.67
N LEU A 68 7.84 11.48 7.40
CA LEU A 68 8.40 10.28 6.78
C LEU A 68 8.09 9.01 7.59
N PHE A 69 8.26 9.06 8.90
CA PHE A 69 7.94 7.93 9.79
C PHE A 69 6.46 7.57 9.70
N ILE A 70 5.55 8.55 9.76
CA ILE A 70 4.11 8.31 9.62
C ILE A 70 3.79 7.64 8.27
N LEU A 71 4.35 8.14 7.17
CA LEU A 71 4.15 7.55 5.84
C LEU A 71 4.63 6.09 5.79
N LEU A 72 5.80 5.80 6.38
CA LEU A 72 6.36 4.47 6.41
C LEU A 72 5.55 3.51 7.31
N SER A 73 5.08 3.98 8.47
CA SER A 73 4.29 3.16 9.39
C SER A 73 2.93 2.77 8.81
N PHE A 74 2.24 3.70 8.13
CA PHE A 74 0.92 3.44 7.56
C PHE A 74 0.93 2.60 6.29
N GLN A 75 2.08 2.51 5.61
CA GLN A 75 2.25 1.71 4.40
C GLN A 75 2.00 0.22 4.63
N TRP A 76 2.52 -0.35 5.72
CA TRP A 76 2.26 -1.75 6.06
C TRP A 76 0.78 -2.03 6.32
N MET A 77 0.09 -1.09 6.96
CA MET A 77 -1.34 -1.19 7.24
C MET A 77 -2.15 -1.18 5.93
N ALA A 78 -1.83 -0.27 5.00
CA ALA A 78 -2.47 -0.22 3.69
C ALA A 78 -2.27 -1.52 2.88
N SER A 79 -1.05 -2.07 2.94
CA SER A 79 -0.69 -3.32 2.25
C SER A 79 -1.46 -4.52 2.81
N TYR A 80 -1.61 -4.57 4.13
CA TYR A 80 -2.37 -5.62 4.81
C TYR A 80 -3.85 -5.61 4.41
N TYR A 81 -4.48 -4.43 4.36
CA TYR A 81 -5.87 -4.31 3.91
C TYR A 81 -6.04 -4.71 2.44
N ALA A 82 -5.13 -4.30 1.55
CA ALA A 82 -5.14 -4.76 0.16
C ALA A 82 -4.99 -6.29 0.07
N GLY A 83 -4.15 -6.87 0.93
CA GLY A 83 -3.97 -8.32 1.07
C GLY A 83 -5.26 -9.05 1.48
N ILE A 84 -6.03 -8.53 2.44
CA ILE A 84 -7.34 -9.12 2.82
C ILE A 84 -8.31 -9.17 1.62
N TYR A 85 -8.27 -8.20 0.72
CA TYR A 85 -9.15 -8.19 -0.44
C TYR A 85 -8.62 -8.95 -1.65
N SER A 86 -7.36 -9.38 -1.69
CA SER A 86 -6.75 -9.98 -2.89
C SER A 86 -5.97 -11.28 -2.65
N MET A 87 -5.46 -11.52 -1.44
CA MET A 87 -4.49 -12.56 -1.11
C MET A 87 -4.98 -13.47 0.02
N GLY A 88 -5.66 -14.55 -0.32
CA GLY A 88 -6.24 -15.52 0.62
C GLY A 88 -7.45 -15.04 1.40
N GLY A 89 -7.80 -13.76 1.31
CA GLY A 89 -9.04 -13.23 1.87
C GLY A 89 -10.20 -13.29 0.88
N ALA A 90 -11.12 -12.32 0.93
CA ALA A 90 -12.44 -12.44 0.32
C ALA A 90 -12.42 -12.77 -1.19
N TYR A 91 -11.50 -12.18 -1.95
CA TYR A 91 -11.37 -12.44 -3.39
C TYR A 91 -10.87 -13.84 -3.71
N ASP A 92 -9.76 -14.28 -3.09
CA ASP A 92 -9.23 -15.62 -3.34
C ASP A 92 -10.19 -16.70 -2.82
N PHE A 93 -10.90 -16.45 -1.73
CA PHE A 93 -11.98 -17.32 -1.27
C PHE A 93 -13.07 -17.47 -2.35
N LEU A 94 -13.60 -16.35 -2.87
CA LEU A 94 -14.61 -16.35 -3.93
C LEU A 94 -14.10 -17.00 -5.23
N LYS A 95 -12.85 -16.70 -5.63
CA LYS A 95 -12.19 -17.28 -6.80
C LYS A 95 -12.00 -18.78 -6.64
N ASN A 96 -11.55 -19.25 -5.47
CA ASN A 96 -11.35 -20.67 -5.18
C ASN A 96 -12.69 -21.42 -5.15
N MET A 97 -13.74 -20.81 -4.60
CA MET A 97 -15.10 -21.36 -4.70
C MET A 97 -15.55 -21.46 -6.17
N TYR A 98 -15.40 -20.38 -6.94
CA TYR A 98 -15.76 -20.39 -8.35
C TYR A 98 -15.00 -21.48 -9.13
N MET A 99 -13.67 -21.56 -8.95
CA MET A 99 -12.82 -22.55 -9.61
C MET A 99 -13.20 -23.98 -9.22
N ALA A 100 -13.51 -24.24 -7.94
CA ALA A 100 -13.93 -25.56 -7.46
C ALA A 100 -15.23 -26.06 -8.12
N TYR A 101 -16.18 -25.16 -8.39
CA TYR A 101 -17.47 -25.51 -9.00
C TYR A 101 -17.55 -25.31 -10.52
N SER A 102 -16.57 -24.64 -11.13
CA SER A 102 -16.55 -24.38 -12.57
C SER A 102 -16.12 -25.60 -13.40
N GLN A 103 -16.80 -25.84 -14.53
CA GLN A 103 -16.55 -26.94 -15.48
C GLN A 103 -15.08 -27.19 -15.92
N PRO A 104 -14.18 -26.17 -16.01
CA PRO A 104 -12.78 -26.39 -16.38
C PRO A 104 -11.97 -27.24 -15.39
N SER A 105 -12.37 -27.32 -14.11
CA SER A 105 -11.62 -28.04 -13.08
C SER A 105 -11.59 -29.55 -13.32
N TYR A 106 -12.68 -30.14 -13.83
CA TYR A 106 -12.78 -31.57 -14.12
C TYR A 106 -11.80 -32.06 -15.20
N ARG A 107 -11.39 -31.19 -16.14
CA ARG A 107 -10.44 -31.55 -17.20
C ARG A 107 -8.98 -31.55 -16.75
N MET A 108 -8.66 -30.87 -15.65
CA MET A 108 -7.28 -30.73 -15.17
C MET A 108 -6.82 -31.93 -14.33
N PHE A 109 -7.76 -32.72 -13.78
CA PHE A 109 -7.49 -33.93 -12.96
C PHE A 109 -7.56 -35.25 -13.76
N GLN A 110 -7.77 -35.20 -15.08
CA GLN A 110 -7.87 -36.37 -15.96
C GLN A 110 -6.66 -36.54 -16.91
N LEU A 111 -5.56 -35.82 -16.65
CA LEU A 111 -4.25 -35.99 -17.29
C LEU A 111 -3.22 -36.37 -16.22
#